data_AF-A0A538KJ75-F1
#
_entry.id   AF-A0A538KJ75-F1
#
_cell.length_a   1.000
_cell.length_b   1.000
_cell.length_c   1.000
_cell.angle_alpha   90.00
_cell.angle_beta   90.00
_cell.angle_gamma   90.00
#
_symmetry.space_group_name_H-M   'P 1'
#
loop_
_entity.id
_entity.type
_entity.pdbx_description
1 polymer ?
#
loop_
_entity_poly.entity_id
_entity_poly.type
_entity_poly.pdbx_seq_one_letter_code
_entity_poly.pdbx_strand_id
1 'polypeptide(L)' 'MPCSACRGTGRVISNLGGAPHEVPCPWCEGGGRRLPPSHDAQARGGAEGGGRGPGDDDGGPDLAA' A
#
# COMPACT_ATOMS: atom_id res chain seq x y z
N MET A 1 -8.05 18.23 8.83
CA MET A 1 -7.87 17.14 9.82
C MET A 1 -6.59 16.37 9.52
N PRO A 2 -5.88 15.85 10.53
CA PRO A 2 -4.72 14.97 10.31
C PRO A 2 -5.10 13.76 9.46
N CYS A 3 -4.20 13.31 8.60
CA CYS A 3 -4.38 12.06 7.88
C CYS A 3 -4.26 10.89 8.87
N SER A 4 -5.29 10.06 8.97
CA SER A 4 -5.32 8.93 9.90
C SER A 4 -4.34 7.83 9.51
N ALA A 5 -4.15 7.58 8.20
CA ALA A 5 -3.26 6.54 7.69
C ALA A 5 -1.79 6.74 8.11
N CYS A 6 -1.27 7.96 7.99
CA CYS A 6 0.09 8.30 8.45
C CYS A 6 0.11 8.96 9.83
N ARG A 7 -1.02 9.07 10.52
CA ARG A 7 -1.13 9.78 11.81
C ARG A 7 -0.55 11.20 11.78
N GLY A 8 -0.72 11.91 10.67
CA GLY A 8 -0.23 13.28 10.51
C GLY A 8 1.24 13.45 10.07
N THR A 9 2.02 12.38 9.95
CA THR A 9 3.47 12.48 9.64
C THR A 9 3.78 12.71 8.16
N GLY A 10 2.84 12.38 7.26
CA GLY A 10 3.07 12.36 5.81
C GLY A 10 3.78 11.09 5.31
N ARG A 11 4.23 10.18 6.19
CA ARG A 11 5.00 8.98 5.80
C ARG A 11 4.42 7.72 6.41
N VAL A 12 4.56 6.60 5.70
CA VAL A 12 4.21 5.26 6.17
C VAL A 12 5.35 4.29 5.90
N ILE A 13 5.42 3.21 6.66
CA ILE A 13 6.37 2.12 6.42
C ILE A 13 5.76 1.17 5.38
N SER A 14 6.52 0.91 4.32
CA SER A 14 6.25 -0.10 3.30
C SER A 14 7.19 -1.29 3.50
N ASN A 15 6.64 -2.50 3.39
CA ASN A 15 7.41 -3.74 3.31
C ASN A 15 7.49 -4.27 1.87
N LEU A 16 6.97 -3.52 0.88
CA LEU A 16 7.06 -3.89 -0.52
C LEU A 16 8.53 -4.02 -0.92
N GLY A 17 8.92 -5.11 -1.58
CA GLY A 17 10.34 -5.38 -1.88
C GLY A 17 11.12 -6.03 -0.73
N GLY A 18 10.45 -6.48 0.34
CA GLY A 18 11.02 -7.40 1.34
C GLY A 18 11.74 -6.74 2.52
N ALA A 19 11.93 -5.42 2.52
CA ALA A 19 12.54 -4.68 3.62
C ALA A 19 11.69 -3.47 4.03
N PRO A 20 11.50 -3.20 5.34
CA PRO A 20 10.81 -2.01 5.81
C PRO A 20 11.53 -0.75 5.36
N HIS A 21 10.83 0.16 4.69
CA HIS A 21 11.33 1.48 4.33
C HIS A 21 10.19 2.50 4.32
N GLU A 22 10.52 3.78 4.52
CA GLU A 22 9.51 4.83 4.51
C GLU A 22 9.16 5.28 3.09
N VAL A 23 7.86 5.42 2.82
CA VAL A 23 7.32 5.99 1.58
C VAL A 23 6.39 7.17 1.90
N PRO A 24 6.20 8.12 0.96
CA PRO A 24 5.15 9.13 1.08
C PRO A 24 3.80 8.45 1.27
N CYS A 25 3.02 8.90 2.24
CA CYS A 25 1.71 8.35 2.51
C CYS A 25 0.77 8.60 1.31
N PRO A 26 0.29 7.55 0.60
CA PRO A 26 -0.49 7.75 -0.62
C PRO A 26 -1.89 8.35 -0.35
N TRP A 27 -2.38 8.29 0.89
CA TRP A 27 -3.65 8.91 1.30
C TRP A 27 -3.57 10.42 1.52
N CYS A 28 -2.38 10.99 1.66
CA CYS A 28 -2.20 12.43 1.84
C CYS A 28 -1.12 13.04 0.96
N GLU A 29 -0.55 12.25 0.04
CA GLU A 29 0.55 12.65 -0.85
C GLU A 29 1.75 13.26 -0.11
N GLY A 30 1.99 12.82 1.14
CA GLY A 30 3.07 13.36 1.97
C GLY A 30 2.71 14.60 2.80
N GLY A 31 1.54 15.21 2.59
CA GLY A 31 1.14 16.45 3.27
C GLY A 31 0.68 16.31 4.73
N GLY A 32 0.54 15.07 5.24
CA GLY A 32 0.12 14.80 6.62
C GLY A 32 -1.33 15.17 6.95
N ARG A 33 -2.07 15.74 5.99
CA ARG A 33 -3.46 16.17 6.15
C ARG A 33 -4.36 15.39 5.19
N ARG A 34 -5.59 15.12 5.62
CA ARG A 34 -6.59 14.49 4.76
C ARG A 34 -6.79 15.32 3.49
N LEU A 35 -6.69 14.68 2.33
CA LEU A 35 -7.00 15.25 1.02
C LEU A 35 -8.52 15.23 0.74
N PRO A 36 -8.99 15.97 -0.28
CA PRO A 36 -10.40 15.96 -0.67
C PRO A 36 -10.92 14.55 -1.01
N PRO A 37 -12.24 14.29 -0.90
CA PRO A 37 -12.82 12.98 -1.19
C PRO A 37 -12.62 12.48 -2.63
N SER A 38 -12.33 13.38 -3.58
CA SER A 38 -11.98 13.05 -4.96
C SER A 38 -10.58 12.43 -5.10
N HIS A 39 -9.78 12.42 -4.04
CA HIS A 39 -8.46 11.80 -4.03
C HIS A 39 -8.58 10.28 -3.87
N ASP A 40 -8.21 9.56 -4.92
CA ASP A 40 -8.11 8.11 -4.89
C ASP A 40 -6.65 7.68 -4.66
N ALA A 41 -6.37 7.24 -3.43
CA ALA A 41 -5.05 6.76 -3.02
C ALA A 41 -4.64 5.44 -3.71
N GLN A 42 -5.58 4.73 -4.32
CA GLN A 42 -5.35 3.43 -4.98
C GLN A 42 -5.16 3.55 -6.50
N ALA A 43 -5.52 4.69 -7.09
CA ALA A 43 -5.32 4.95 -8.52
C ALA A 43 -3.84 4.87 -8.94
N ARG A 44 -2.90 5.09 -8.01
CA ARG A 44 -1.48 4.89 -8.25
C ARG A 44 -1.06 3.48 -7.83
N GLY A 45 -1.16 2.56 -8.77
CA GLY A 45 -0.63 1.19 -8.64
C GLY A 45 0.90 1.19 -8.68
N GLY A 46 1.54 1.28 -7.52
CA GLY A 46 2.98 1.09 -7.37
C GLY A 46 3.36 -0.39 -7.36
N ALA A 47 3.27 -1.05 -8.50
CA ALA A 47 3.80 -2.40 -8.69
C ALA A 47 4.84 -2.44 -9.82
N GLU A 48 5.71 -1.43 -9.90
CA GLU A 48 6.98 -1.58 -10.61
C GLU A 48 7.95 -2.35 -9.69
N GLY A 49 7.76 -3.67 -9.65
CA GLY A 49 8.52 -4.57 -8.77
C GLY A 49 7.93 -5.97 -8.59
N GLY A 50 6.80 -6.28 -9.25
CA GLY A 50 6.27 -7.64 -9.34
C GLY A 50 7.08 -8.50 -10.30
N GLY A 51 8.37 -8.74 -10.00
CA GLY A 51 9.05 -9.90 -10.55
C GLY A 51 8.28 -11.13 -10.09
N ARG A 52 7.62 -11.81 -11.03
CA ARG A 52 7.01 -13.13 -10.82
C ARG A 52 8.08 -14.05 -10.23
N GLY A 53 8.07 -14.24 -8.92
CA GLY A 53 8.76 -15.37 -8.31
C GLY A 53 8.17 -16.66 -8.88
N PRO A 54 8.98 -17.70 -9.16
CA PRO A 54 8.43 -18.96 -9.59
C PRO A 54 7.71 -19.64 -8.42
N GLY A 55 6.38 -19.67 -8.48
CA GLY A 55 5.54 -20.60 -7.72
C GLY A 55 4.94 -20.06 -6.42
N ASP A 56 3.84 -19.32 -6.53
CA ASP A 56 2.78 -19.33 -5.52
C ASP A 56 1.70 -20.31 -6.02
N ASP A 57 1.94 -21.61 -5.77
CA ASP A 57 0.87 -22.61 -5.76
C ASP A 57 0.11 -22.43 -4.44
N ASP A 58 -0.82 -21.48 -4.42
CA ASP A 58 -1.87 -21.40 -3.40
C ASP A 58 -2.77 -22.63 -3.61
N GLY A 59 -2.34 -23.77 -3.08
CA GLY A 59 -3.17 -24.95 -2.84
C GLY A 59 -4.30 -24.59 -1.89
N GLY A 60 -5.30 -23.88 -2.41
CA GLY A 60 -6.55 -23.59 -1.71
C GLY A 60 -7.22 -24.90 -1.31
N PRO A 61 -7.82 -24.98 -0.12
CA PRO A 61 -8.41 -26.23 0.34
C PRO A 61 -9.51 -26.66 -0.62
N ASP A 62 -9.42 -27.90 -1.10
CA ASP A 62 -10.46 -28.57 -1.87
C ASP A 62 -11.71 -28.71 -1.00
N LEU A 63 -12.58 -27.70 -1.07
CA LEU A 63 -13.91 -27.72 -0.48
C LEU A 63 -14.83 -28.50 -1.42
N ALA A 64 -14.61 -29.82 -1.53
CA ALA A 64 -15.56 -30.74 -2.15
C ALA A 64 -16.34 -31.50 -1.07
N ALA A 65 -17.66 -31.44 -1.22
CA ALA A 65 -18.71 -31.95 -0.35
C ALA A 65 -19.02 -33.44 -0.56
#